data_AF-A0A1D1VI78-F1
#
_entry.id   AF-A0A1D1VI78-F1
#
_cell.length_a   1.000
_cell.length_b   1.000
_cell.length_c   1.000
_cell.angle_alpha   90.00
_cell.angle_beta   90.00
_cell.angle_gamma   90.00
#
_symmetry.space_group_name_H-M   'P 1'
#
loop_
_entity.id
_entity.type
_entity.pdbx_description
1 polymer ?
#
loop_
_entity_poly.entity_id
_entity_poly.type
_entity_poly.pdbx_seq_one_letter_code
_entity_poly.pdbx_strand_id
1 'polypeptide(L)'
;MTAETQRLISILTQHKKGITVRVEKRPVQMQTGGTDGGLVALAITTEFLLEKDPSEARFHQASMRKHFEQCLEVERIERAFPPAPCHSPGKSDSPAFEFGVSEHVQFKSPK
;
A
#
# COMPACT_ATOMS: atom_id res chain seq x y z
N MET A 1 -14.19 39.43 30.43
CA MET A 1 -13.98 38.01 30.06
C MET A 1 -14.33 37.15 31.26
N THR A 2 -15.19 36.14 31.10
CA THR A 2 -15.63 35.29 32.22
C THR A 2 -14.75 34.05 32.37
N ALA A 3 -14.73 33.45 33.56
CA ALA A 3 -13.98 32.23 33.83
C ALA A 3 -14.41 31.06 32.91
N GLU A 4 -15.68 31.04 32.47
CA GLU A 4 -16.18 30.10 31.47
C GLU A 4 -15.57 30.32 30.09
N THR A 5 -15.38 31.58 29.67
CA THR A 5 -14.68 31.89 28.42
C THR A 5 -13.24 31.37 28.45
N GLN A 6 -12.54 31.53 29.58
CA GLN A 6 -11.19 30.99 29.75
C GLN A 6 -11.15 29.47 29.77
N ARG A 7 -12.15 28.80 30.36
CA ARG A 7 -12.24 27.34 30.41
C ARG A 7 -12.51 26.73 29.02
N LEU A 8 -13.39 27.33 28.24
CA LEU A 8 -13.66 26.93 26.85
C LEU A 8 -12.42 27.12 25.97
N ILE A 9 -11.73 28.27 26.08
CA ILE A 9 -10.49 28.51 25.34
C ILE A 9 -9.41 27.50 25.74
N SER A 10 -9.28 27.16 27.02
CA SER A 10 -8.36 26.13 27.53
C SER A 10 -8.64 24.74 26.94
N ILE A 11 -9.91 24.31 26.92
CA ILE A 11 -10.31 23.03 26.31
C ILE A 11 -10.02 23.03 24.80
N LEU A 12 -10.33 24.13 24.11
CA LEU A 12 -10.09 24.26 22.67
C LEU A 12 -8.59 24.36 22.32
N THR A 13 -7.75 24.86 23.22
CA THR A 13 -6.30 24.99 23.02
C THR A 13 -5.50 23.76 23.47
N GLN A 14 -6.05 22.90 24.34
CA GLN A 14 -5.40 21.66 24.78
C GLN A 14 -5.36 20.55 23.72
N HIS A 15 -6.13 20.68 22.63
CA HIS A 15 -6.14 19.72 21.52
C HIS A 15 -5.09 20.00 20.43
N LYS A 16 -4.01 20.73 20.72
CA LYS A 16 -2.81 20.81 19.87
C LYS A 16 -1.76 19.75 20.24
N LYS A 17 -2.16 18.49 20.45
CA LYS A 17 -1.21 17.39 20.36
C LYS A 17 -0.89 17.23 18.87
N GLY A 18 0.31 17.65 18.47
CA GLY A 18 0.80 17.47 17.10
C GLY A 18 0.59 16.03 16.67
N ILE A 19 -0.18 15.82 15.61
CA ILE A 19 -0.34 14.50 15.01
C ILE A 19 1.00 14.17 14.36
N THR A 20 1.75 13.25 14.97
CA THR A 20 2.97 12.72 14.34
C THR A 20 2.56 11.65 13.33
N VAL A 21 2.63 11.99 12.05
CA VAL A 21 2.45 11.03 10.96
C VAL A 21 3.77 10.29 10.75
N ARG A 22 3.76 8.97 10.87
CA ARG A 22 4.88 8.10 10.47
C ARG A 22 4.62 7.58 9.07
N VAL A 23 5.62 7.76 8.19
CA VAL A 23 5.59 7.22 6.83
C VAL A 23 6.52 6.02 6.77
N GLU A 24 5.98 4.87 6.39
CA GLU A 24 6.73 3.62 6.22
C GLU A 24 6.59 3.14 4.78
N LYS A 25 7.72 2.75 4.17
CA LYS A 25 7.72 2.07 2.88
C LYS A 25 7.71 0.57 3.13
N ARG A 26 6.66 -0.12 2.70
CA ARG A 26 6.55 -1.59 2.79
C ARG A 26 6.70 -2.24 1.42
N PRO A 27 7.34 -3.41 1.33
CA PRO A 27 7.38 -4.17 0.09
C PRO A 27 5.97 -4.69 -0.23
N VAL A 28 5.58 -4.62 -1.50
CA VAL A 28 4.33 -5.15 -2.03
C VAL A 28 4.62 -5.77 -3.40
N GLN A 29 3.71 -6.59 -3.92
CA GLN A 29 3.86 -7.12 -5.28
C GLN A 29 3.97 -5.96 -6.29
N MET A 30 5.06 -5.98 -7.07
CA MET A 30 5.24 -5.07 -8.20
C MET A 30 4.36 -5.51 -9.38
N GLN A 31 3.84 -4.53 -10.12
CA GLN A 31 3.20 -4.82 -11.40
C GLN A 31 4.20 -5.46 -12.36
N THR A 32 3.70 -6.38 -13.18
CA THR A 32 4.44 -6.94 -14.32
C THR A 32 4.00 -6.20 -15.59
N GLY A 33 4.93 -5.68 -16.38
CA GLY A 33 4.58 -4.86 -17.55
C GLY A 33 4.12 -3.44 -17.18
N GLY A 34 3.45 -2.76 -18.12
CA GLY A 34 3.22 -1.31 -18.03
C GLY A 34 1.76 -0.84 -17.88
N THR A 35 0.79 -1.75 -17.86
CA THR A 35 -0.64 -1.38 -18.06
C THR A 35 -1.55 -1.62 -16.86
N ASP A 36 -1.10 -2.31 -15.81
CA ASP A 36 -1.99 -2.77 -14.72
C ASP A 36 -1.73 -2.08 -13.38
N GLY A 37 -0.94 -1.00 -13.34
CA GLY A 37 -0.57 -0.33 -12.09
C GLY A 37 -1.76 0.16 -11.27
N GLY A 38 -2.82 0.61 -11.94
CA GLY A 38 -4.07 0.97 -11.27
C GLY A 38 -4.79 -0.23 -10.64
N LEU A 39 -4.82 -1.38 -11.34
CA LEU A 39 -5.43 -2.61 -10.80
C LEU A 39 -4.63 -3.17 -9.64
N VAL A 40 -3.28 -3.14 -9.73
CA VAL A 40 -2.41 -3.55 -8.63
C VAL A 40 -2.59 -2.65 -7.42
N ALA A 41 -2.72 -1.32 -7.61
CA ALA A 41 -3.03 -0.39 -6.52
C ALA A 41 -4.37 -0.72 -5.85
N LEU A 42 -5.43 -0.98 -6.64
CA LEU A 42 -6.73 -1.39 -6.11
C LEU A 42 -6.64 -2.69 -5.29
N ALA A 43 -5.94 -3.70 -5.80
CA ALA A 43 -5.77 -4.96 -5.09
C ALA A 43 -5.06 -4.78 -3.74
N ILE A 44 -3.98 -3.99 -3.70
CA ILE A 44 -3.27 -3.65 -2.46
C ILE A 44 -4.20 -2.90 -1.50
N THR A 45 -4.97 -1.92 -2.00
CA THR A 45 -5.95 -1.20 -1.18
C THR A 45 -7.00 -2.15 -0.60
N THR A 46 -7.48 -3.13 -1.37
CA THR A 46 -8.43 -4.13 -0.87
C THR A 46 -7.83 -4.96 0.27
N GLU A 47 -6.56 -5.34 0.23
CA GLU A 47 -5.92 -6.04 1.35
C GLU A 47 -5.89 -5.20 2.63
N PHE A 48 -5.60 -3.90 2.53
CA PHE A 48 -5.67 -2.98 3.68
C PHE A 48 -7.09 -2.89 4.25
N LEU A 49 -8.11 -2.80 3.39
CA LEU A 49 -9.52 -2.74 3.82
C LEU A 49 -10.00 -4.05 4.46
N LEU A 50 -9.37 -5.16 4.12
CA LEU A 50 -9.64 -6.48 4.69
C LEU A 50 -8.76 -6.80 5.91
N GLU A 51 -8.03 -5.82 6.44
CA GLU A 51 -7.12 -5.97 7.59
C GLU A 51 -6.04 -7.05 7.37
N LYS A 52 -5.60 -7.24 6.13
CA LYS A 52 -4.53 -8.16 5.75
C LYS A 52 -3.23 -7.42 5.47
N ASP A 53 -2.10 -8.13 5.56
CA ASP A 53 -0.80 -7.56 5.21
C ASP A 53 -0.55 -7.61 3.68
N PRO A 54 -0.50 -6.47 2.98
CA PRO A 54 -0.27 -6.45 1.55
C PRO A 54 1.15 -6.90 1.15
N SER A 55 2.12 -7.00 2.07
CA SER A 55 3.45 -7.55 1.73
C SER A 55 3.41 -9.05 1.43
N GLU A 56 2.45 -9.76 2.03
CA GLU A 56 2.25 -11.19 1.86
C GLU A 56 1.32 -11.51 0.68
N ALA A 57 0.58 -10.52 0.20
CA ALA A 57 -0.36 -10.70 -0.90
C ALA A 57 0.38 -10.99 -2.22
N ARG A 58 -0.12 -11.99 -2.96
CA ARG A 58 0.32 -12.31 -4.31
C ARG A 58 -0.90 -12.40 -5.21
N PHE A 59 -0.96 -11.59 -6.25
CA PHE A 59 -2.09 -11.46 -7.16
C PHE A 59 -1.79 -12.06 -8.53
N HIS A 60 -2.75 -12.78 -9.09
CA HIS A 60 -2.66 -13.26 -10.46
C HIS A 60 -3.03 -12.14 -11.44
N GLN A 61 -2.05 -11.34 -11.86
CA GLN A 61 -2.30 -10.13 -12.65
C GLN A 61 -3.12 -10.36 -13.94
N ALA A 62 -2.94 -11.51 -14.60
CA ALA A 62 -3.69 -11.87 -15.80
C ALA A 62 -5.20 -12.01 -15.56
N SER A 63 -5.64 -12.40 -14.36
CA SER A 63 -7.07 -12.51 -14.03
C SER A 63 -7.64 -11.29 -13.31
N MET A 64 -6.80 -10.33 -12.91
CA MET A 64 -7.24 -9.12 -12.20
C MET A 64 -8.20 -8.27 -13.02
N ARG A 65 -7.97 -8.15 -14.35
CA ARG A 65 -8.87 -7.39 -15.25
C ARG A 65 -10.26 -8.00 -15.28
N LYS A 66 -10.35 -9.31 -15.55
CA LYS A 66 -11.61 -10.05 -15.57
C LYS A 66 -12.35 -9.96 -14.23
N HIS A 67 -11.62 -10.06 -13.13
CA HIS A 67 -12.21 -9.90 -11.80
C HIS A 67 -12.76 -8.49 -11.61
N PHE A 68 -12.02 -7.46 -12.03
CA PHE A 68 -12.47 -6.08 -11.91
C PHE A 68 -13.70 -5.80 -12.79
N GLU A 69 -13.75 -6.33 -14.01
CA GLU A 69 -14.94 -6.28 -14.87
C GLU A 69 -16.17 -6.87 -14.17
N GLN A 70 -16.03 -8.06 -13.55
CA GLN A 70 -17.11 -8.68 -12.77
C GLN A 70 -17.53 -7.83 -11.57
N CYS A 71 -16.59 -7.16 -10.90
CA CYS A 71 -16.90 -6.23 -9.82
C CYS A 71 -17.65 -5.00 -10.31
N LEU A 72 -17.35 -4.49 -11.52
CA LEU A 72 -18.07 -3.38 -12.12
C LEU A 72 -19.51 -3.77 -12.49
N GLU A 73 -19.72 -4.99 -13.00
CA GLU A 73 -21.07 -5.51 -13.31
C GLU A 73 -22.00 -5.57 -12.08
N VAL A 74 -21.43 -5.82 -10.90
CA VAL A 74 -22.17 -5.84 -9.62
C VAL A 74 -22.01 -4.54 -8.81
N GLU A 75 -21.37 -3.53 -9.39
CA GLU A 75 -21.07 -2.21 -8.79
C GLU A 75 -20.38 -2.30 -7.41
N ARG A 76 -19.63 -3.38 -7.15
CA ARG A 76 -19.02 -3.64 -5.85
C ARG A 76 -17.79 -4.54 -5.94
N ILE A 77 -16.75 -4.18 -5.17
CA ILE A 77 -15.63 -5.07 -4.87
C ILE A 77 -16.00 -5.89 -3.62
N GLU A 78 -16.65 -7.03 -3.82
CA GLU A 78 -17.10 -7.89 -2.71
C GLU A 78 -16.01 -8.80 -2.14
N ARG A 79 -14.94 -9.04 -2.90
CA ARG A 79 -13.97 -10.09 -2.63
C ARG A 79 -12.56 -9.57 -2.91
N ALA A 80 -11.58 -10.17 -2.25
CA ALA A 80 -10.18 -9.94 -2.56
C ALA A 80 -9.87 -10.33 -4.01
N PHE A 81 -8.89 -9.65 -4.61
CA PHE A 81 -8.41 -9.99 -5.95
C PHE A 81 -7.85 -11.42 -5.98
N PRO A 82 -7.93 -12.10 -7.13
CA PRO A 82 -7.53 -13.51 -7.25
C PRO A 82 -6.05 -13.70 -6.91
N PRO A 83 -5.72 -14.64 -6.01
CA PRO A 83 -4.33 -14.89 -5.66
C PRO A 83 -3.56 -15.49 -6.85
N ALA A 84 -2.26 -15.22 -6.91
CA ALA A 84 -1.36 -15.90 -7.85
C ALA A 84 -1.41 -17.41 -7.60
N PRO A 85 -1.37 -18.24 -8.66
CA PRO A 85 -1.31 -19.69 -8.48
C PRO A 85 -0.09 -20.07 -7.66
N CYS A 86 -0.29 -20.88 -6.63
CA CYS A 86 0.79 -21.45 -5.84
C CYS A 86 1.61 -22.38 -6.75
N HIS A 87 2.80 -21.96 -7.18
CA HIS A 87 3.75 -22.89 -7.77
C HIS A 87 4.30 -23.78 -6.65
N SER A 88 3.98 -25.07 -6.70
CA SER A 88 4.69 -26.09 -5.93
C SER A 88 6.20 -25.96 -6.21
N PRO A 89 7.09 -25.99 -5.20
CA PRO A 89 8.52 -25.90 -5.42
C PRO A 89 8.98 -27.18 -6.13
N GLY A 90 9.17 -27.09 -7.45
CA GLY A 90 9.56 -28.20 -8.30
C GLY A 90 10.40 -27.72 -9.46
N LYS A 91 11.72 -27.67 -9.21
CA LYS A 91 12.85 -27.42 -10.12
C LYS A 91 13.02 -25.98 -10.61
N SER A 92 13.84 -25.26 -9.84
CA SER A 92 14.62 -24.11 -10.28
C SER A 92 15.67 -24.54 -11.31
N ASP A 93 15.54 -24.05 -12.54
CA ASP A 93 16.71 -23.75 -13.37
C ASP A 93 16.86 -22.22 -13.37
N SER A 94 17.85 -21.77 -12.61
CA SER A 94 18.40 -20.42 -12.40
C SER A 94 18.55 -19.54 -13.67
N PRO A 95 18.77 -18.20 -13.55
CA PRO A 95 19.46 -17.53 -12.44
C PRO A 95 18.80 -16.29 -11.82
N ALA A 96 19.09 -16.13 -10.54
CA ALA A 96 18.94 -14.88 -9.81
C ALA A 96 19.70 -13.75 -10.51
N PHE A 97 19.01 -12.65 -10.76
CA PHE A 97 19.63 -11.40 -11.22
C PHE A 97 19.76 -10.49 -10.00
N GLU A 98 20.94 -10.45 -9.39
CA GLU A 98 21.30 -9.42 -8.44
C GLU A 98 21.48 -8.08 -9.18
N PHE A 99 20.81 -7.04 -8.72
CA PHE A 99 21.26 -5.67 -8.97
C PHE A 99 21.50 -4.99 -7.62
N GLY A 100 22.77 -4.94 -7.24
CA GLY A 100 23.25 -3.93 -6.33
C GLY A 100 23.43 -2.62 -7.10
N VAL A 101 22.96 -1.50 -6.53
CA VAL A 101 23.62 -0.20 -6.64
C VAL A 101 23.42 0.54 -5.31
N SER A 102 24.54 0.85 -4.67
CA SER A 102 24.66 1.85 -3.60
C SER A 102 24.59 3.25 -4.20
N GLU A 103 23.84 4.16 -3.58
CA GLU A 103 24.25 5.57 -3.50
C GLU A 103 23.90 6.14 -2.12
N HIS A 104 24.96 6.50 -1.37
CA HIS A 104 24.90 7.39 -0.22
C HIS A 104 24.80 8.83 -0.75
N VAL A 105 23.67 9.50 -0.55
CA VAL A 105 23.56 10.95 -0.81
C VAL A 105 23.79 11.69 0.51
N GLN A 106 24.97 12.29 0.63
CA GLN A 106 25.34 13.18 1.73
C GLN A 106 24.94 14.62 1.36
N PHE A 107 23.90 15.16 2.00
CA PHE A 107 23.52 16.56 1.83
C PHE A 107 24.48 17.47 2.62
N LYS A 108 25.24 18.32 1.91
CA LYS A 108 25.92 19.48 2.51
C LYS A 108 25.07 20.72 2.26
N SER A 109 24.68 21.40 3.34
CA SER A 109 24.03 22.72 3.28
C SER A 109 25.00 23.79 2.79
N PRO A 110 24.58 24.72 1.90
CA PRO A 110 25.37 25.91 1.59
C PRO A 110 25.30 26.91 2.75
N LYS A 111 26.39 27.67 2.92
CA LYS A 111 26.60 28.73 3.92
C LYS A 111 25.65 29.92 3.74
#